data_AF-A0A3A3DTX6-F1
#
_entry.id   AF-A0A3A3DTX6-F1
#
_cell.length_a   1.000
_cell.length_b   1.000
_cell.length_c   1.000
_cell.angle_alpha   90.00
_cell.angle_beta   90.00
_cell.angle_gamma   90.00
#
_symmetry.space_group_name_H-M   'P 1'
#
loop_
_entity.id
_entity.type
_entity.pdbx_description
1 polymer ?
#
loop_
_entity_poly.entity_id
_entity_poly.type
_entity_poly.pdbx_seq_one_letter_code
_entity_poly.pdbx_strand_id
1 'polypeptide(L)'
;MINDTSTATEGRILAHRRILARLIATLPQETRYDIMQWIEQREVMRDGQEDPGAVPTDGNAFELAIADEFSRIAIIAKDRISEPD
;
A
#
# COMPACT_ATOMS: atom_id res chain seq x y z
N MET A 1 0.17 -5.88 -28.87
CA MET A 1 -0.41 -6.92 -27.99
C MET A 1 -0.46 -6.30 -26.60
N ILE A 2 -1.65 -5.92 -26.13
CA ILE A 2 -1.79 -5.46 -24.74
C ILE A 2 -1.48 -6.69 -23.88
N ASN A 3 -0.63 -6.53 -22.88
CA ASN A 3 -0.13 -7.64 -22.09
C ASN A 3 -1.24 -8.09 -21.11
N ASP A 4 -2.17 -8.93 -21.57
CA ASP A 4 -3.38 -9.36 -20.83
C ASP A 4 -3.07 -9.89 -19.42
N THR A 5 -1.88 -10.47 -19.23
CA THR A 5 -1.37 -10.94 -17.93
C THR A 5 -1.11 -9.80 -16.94
N SER A 6 -0.66 -8.61 -17.40
CA SER A 6 -0.47 -7.42 -16.56
C SER A 6 -1.80 -6.91 -16.04
N THR A 7 -2.78 -6.75 -16.93
CA THR A 7 -4.13 -6.27 -16.59
C THR A 7 -4.83 -7.22 -15.62
N ALA A 8 -4.72 -8.54 -15.84
CA ALA A 8 -5.28 -9.53 -14.91
C ALA A 8 -4.61 -9.47 -13.52
N THR A 9 -3.30 -9.21 -13.47
CA THR A 9 -2.55 -9.09 -12.21
C THR A 9 -2.94 -7.80 -11.47
N GLU A 10 -3.01 -6.67 -12.16
CA GLU A 10 -3.48 -5.39 -11.60
C GLU A 10 -4.89 -5.52 -11.03
N GLY A 11 -5.79 -6.21 -11.75
CA GLY A 11 -7.15 -6.49 -11.28
C GLY A 11 -7.18 -7.31 -9.99
N ARG A 12 -6.34 -8.34 -9.88
CA ARG A 12 -6.22 -9.17 -8.66
C ARG A 12 -5.67 -8.35 -7.48
N ILE A 13 -4.63 -7.56 -7.70
CA ILE A 13 -4.06 -6.70 -6.66
C ILE A 13 -5.11 -5.69 -6.19
N LEU A 14 -5.82 -5.04 -7.09
CA LEU A 14 -6.89 -4.11 -6.72
C LEU A 14 -8.01 -4.78 -5.91
N ALA A 15 -8.40 -6.01 -6.27
CA ALA A 15 -9.37 -6.78 -5.50
C ALA A 15 -8.89 -7.04 -4.06
N HIS A 16 -7.63 -7.43 -3.89
CA HIS A 16 -7.04 -7.64 -2.57
C HIS A 16 -6.98 -6.33 -1.76
N ARG A 17 -6.53 -5.21 -2.36
CA ARG A 17 -6.52 -3.89 -1.70
C ARG A 17 -7.90 -3.52 -1.16
N ARG A 18 -8.95 -3.72 -1.97
CA ARG A 18 -10.33 -3.42 -1.57
C ARG A 18 -10.81 -4.30 -0.42
N ILE A 19 -10.50 -5.59 -0.43
CA ILE A 19 -10.84 -6.52 0.65
C ILE A 19 -10.11 -6.12 1.94
N LEU A 20 -8.80 -5.89 1.88
CA LEU A 20 -8.01 -5.47 3.04
C LEU A 20 -8.51 -4.15 3.64
N ALA A 21 -8.75 -3.14 2.80
CA ALA A 21 -9.31 -1.87 3.25
C ALA A 21 -10.70 -2.03 3.90
N ARG A 22 -11.55 -2.91 3.36
CA ARG A 22 -12.86 -3.22 3.98
C ARG A 22 -12.67 -3.86 5.35
N LEU A 23 -11.78 -4.83 5.49
CA LEU A 23 -11.50 -5.47 6.78
C LEU A 23 -10.99 -4.44 7.80
N ILE A 24 -10.03 -3.58 7.42
CA ILE A 24 -9.48 -2.53 8.29
C ILE A 24 -10.57 -1.56 8.75
N ALA A 25 -11.45 -1.12 7.84
CA ALA A 25 -12.52 -0.19 8.17
C ALA A 25 -13.52 -0.80 9.18
N THR A 26 -13.70 -2.12 9.18
CA THR A 26 -14.60 -2.83 10.11
C THR A 26 -14.00 -3.16 11.47
N LEU A 27 -12.69 -2.96 11.66
CA LEU A 27 -12.04 -3.22 12.95
C LEU A 27 -12.48 -2.24 14.03
N PRO A 28 -12.45 -2.65 15.32
CA PRO A 28 -12.56 -1.73 16.45
C PRO A 28 -11.58 -0.56 16.31
N GLN A 29 -11.96 0.62 16.79
CA GLN A 29 -11.21 1.86 16.58
C GLN A 29 -9.74 1.75 17.00
N GLU A 30 -9.45 1.13 18.15
CA GLU A 30 -8.09 0.93 18.66
C GLU A 30 -7.25 0.05 17.73
N THR A 31 -7.73 -1.15 17.39
CA THR A 31 -7.04 -2.05 16.47
C THR A 31 -6.85 -1.43 15.08
N ARG A 32 -7.85 -0.69 14.60
CA ARG A 32 -7.75 0.06 13.35
C ARG A 32 -6.66 1.12 13.42
N TYR A 33 -6.59 1.88 14.50
CA TYR A 33 -5.55 2.88 14.71
C TYR A 33 -4.15 2.25 14.68
N ASP A 34 -3.94 1.16 15.41
CA ASP A 34 -2.65 0.45 15.46
C ASP A 34 -2.21 -0.05 14.08
N ILE A 35 -3.13 -0.66 13.33
CA ILE A 35 -2.85 -1.15 11.98
C ILE A 35 -2.52 0.02 11.03
N MET A 36 -3.30 1.11 11.08
CA MET A 36 -3.04 2.27 10.24
C MET A 36 -1.68 2.91 10.55
N GLN A 37 -1.32 3.03 11.83
CA GLN A 37 0.00 3.53 12.23
C GLN A 37 1.13 2.60 11.75
N TRP A 38 0.93 1.29 11.82
CA TRP A 38 1.90 0.30 11.34
C TRP A 38 2.11 0.36 9.82
N ILE A 39 1.04 0.63 9.05
CA ILE A 39 1.10 0.85 7.60
C ILE A 39 1.88 2.13 7.29
N GLU A 40 1.57 3.25 7.96
CA GLU A 40 2.22 4.55 7.72
C GLU A 40 3.74 4.50 7.98
N GLN A 41 4.20 3.74 8.98
CA GLN A 41 5.62 3.53 9.24
C GLN A 41 6.36 2.81 8.09
N ARG A 42 5.64 2.11 7.22
CA ARG A 42 6.17 1.34 6.09
C ARG A 42 6.02 2.06 4.75
N GLU A 43 5.23 3.12 4.69
CA GLU A 43 5.18 4.03 3.55
C GLU A 43 6.47 4.85 3.44
N VAL A 44 7.14 5.10 4.57
CA VAL A 44 8.41 5.83 4.61
C VAL A 44 9.55 4.86 4.34
N MET A 45 10.00 4.81 3.09
CA MET A 45 11.35 4.32 2.79
C MET A 45 12.32 5.19 3.59
N ARG A 46 13.21 4.59 4.40
CA ARG A 46 14.23 5.33 5.14
C ARG A 46 14.99 6.21 4.15
N ASP A 47 14.75 7.52 4.24
CA ASP A 47 15.29 8.60 3.42
C ASP A 47 16.81 8.75 3.62
N GLY A 48 17.55 7.71 3.25
CA GLY A 48 18.98 7.56 3.51
C GLY A 48 19.77 7.07 2.31
N GLN A 49 19.17 7.05 1.12
CA GLN A 49 19.85 6.72 -0.14
C GLN A 49 19.56 7.73 -1.26
N GLU A 50 19.47 9.01 -0.92
CA GLU A 50 19.63 10.09 -1.91
C GLU A 50 21.13 10.39 -2.14
N ASP A 51 21.93 9.38 -2.50
CA ASP A 51 23.29 9.64 -3.02
C ASP A 51 23.16 9.90 -4.53
N PRO A 52 23.49 11.11 -5.04
CA PRO A 52 23.42 11.44 -6.46
C PRO A 52 24.50 10.69 -7.26
N GLY A 53 24.29 9.39 -7.45
CA GLY A 53 25.24 8.46 -8.05
C GLY A 53 24.97 6.99 -7.76
N ALA A 54 24.09 6.68 -6.79
CA ALA A 54 23.71 5.29 -6.50
C ALA A 54 22.83 4.74 -7.63
N VAL A 55 23.31 3.70 -8.30
CA VAL A 55 22.49 2.92 -9.24
C VAL A 55 21.37 2.24 -8.44
N PRO A 56 20.09 2.39 -8.82
CA PRO A 56 19.00 1.66 -8.18
C PRO A 56 19.32 0.16 -8.24
N THR A 57 19.54 -0.47 -7.08
CA THR A 57 19.66 -1.92 -7.01
C THR A 57 18.26 -2.53 -7.07
N ASP A 58 18.13 -3.74 -7.64
CA ASP A 58 16.82 -4.41 -7.78
C ASP A 58 16.06 -4.57 -6.45
N GLY A 59 16.79 -4.62 -5.32
CA GLY A 59 16.20 -4.63 -3.97
C GLY A 59 15.46 -3.33 -3.62
N ASN A 60 15.93 -2.18 -4.10
CA ASN A 60 15.29 -0.89 -3.83
C ASN A 60 13.95 -0.76 -4.57
N ALA A 61 13.85 -1.29 -5.80
CA ALA A 61 12.61 -1.26 -6.58
C ALA A 61 11.51 -2.14 -5.97
N PHE A 62 11.88 -3.30 -5.42
CA PHE A 62 10.93 -4.20 -4.76
C PHE A 62 10.39 -3.60 -3.44
N GLU A 63 11.27 -3.05 -2.60
CA GLU A 63 10.84 -2.38 -1.36
C GLU A 63 9.99 -1.14 -1.63
N LEU A 64 10.30 -0.38 -2.69
CA LEU A 64 9.48 0.75 -3.12
C LEU A 64 8.09 0.31 -3.58
N ALA A 65 7.99 -0.82 -4.30
CA ALA A 65 6.71 -1.37 -4.70
C ALA A 65 5.87 -1.82 -3.50
N ILE A 66 6.51 -2.34 -2.43
CA ILE A 66 5.83 -2.67 -1.17
C ILE A 66 5.32 -1.40 -0.47
N ALA A 67 6.15 -0.36 -0.37
CA ALA A 67 5.76 0.91 0.25
C ALA A 67 4.58 1.57 -0.51
N ASP A 68 4.61 1.55 -1.85
CA ASP A 68 3.50 2.03 -2.69
C ASP A 68 2.22 1.22 -2.45
N GLU A 69 2.33 -0.10 -2.29
CA GLU A 69 1.19 -0.96 -2.00
C GLU A 69 0.55 -0.62 -0.65
N PHE A 70 1.36 -0.42 0.39
CA PHE A 70 0.90 0.01 1.71
C PHE A 70 0.15 1.35 1.63
N SER A 71 0.72 2.33 0.92
CA SER A 71 0.08 3.63 0.72
C SER A 71 -1.28 3.52 0.03
N ARG A 72 -1.39 2.71 -1.02
CA ARG A 72 -2.67 2.48 -1.72
C ARG A 72 -3.73 1.84 -0.81
N ILE A 73 -3.34 0.88 0.03
CA ILE A 73 -4.25 0.27 1.00
C ILE A 73 -4.71 1.30 2.02
N ALA A 74 -3.81 2.12 2.56
CA ALA A 74 -4.12 3.15 3.55
C ALA A 74 -5.13 4.17 3.00
N ILE A 75 -4.94 4.64 1.76
CA ILE A 75 -5.86 5.57 1.10
C ILE A 75 -7.27 4.97 1.04
N ILE A 76 -7.42 3.76 0.48
CA ILE A 76 -8.74 3.12 0.33
C ILE A 76 -9.37 2.85 1.71
N ALA A 77 -8.57 2.50 2.72
CA ALA A 77 -9.08 2.29 4.08
C ALA A 77 -9.58 3.61 4.70
N LYS A 78 -8.82 4.71 4.57
CA LYS A 78 -9.19 6.03 5.06
C LYS A 78 -10.49 6.55 4.42
N ASP A 79 -10.64 6.37 3.11
CA ASP A 79 -11.87 6.72 2.39
C ASP A 79 -13.07 5.98 2.99
N ARG A 80 -12.97 4.66 3.18
CA ARG A 80 -14.04 3.84 3.76
C ARG A 80 -14.37 4.16 5.21
N ILE A 81 -13.38 4.55 6.00
CA ILE A 81 -13.59 4.96 7.39
C ILE A 81 -14.37 6.27 7.45
N SER A 82 -14.23 7.11 6.42
CA SER A 82 -14.86 8.43 6.34
C SER A 82 -16.25 8.41 5.68
N GLU A 83 -16.63 7.29 5.04
CA GLU A 83 -17.97 7.08 4.52
C GLU A 83 -18.96 6.85 5.69
N PRO A 84 -20.03 7.66 5.83
CA PRO A 84 -21.10 7.36 6.76
C PRO A 84 -21.87 6.10 6.31
N ASP A 85 -22.26 5.25 7.27
CA ASP A 85 -23.07 4.04 7.04
C ASP A 85 -24.38 4.34 6.28
#